data_AF-A0A351FU22-F1
#
_entry.id   AF-A0A351FU22-F1
#
_cell.length_a   1.000
_cell.length_b   1.000
_cell.length_c   1.000
_cell.angle_alpha   90.00
_cell.angle_beta   90.00
_cell.angle_gamma   90.00
#
_symmetry.space_group_name_H-M   'P 1'
#
loop_
_entity.id
_entity.type
_entity.pdbx_description
1 polymer ?
#
loop_
_entity_poly.entity_id
_entity_poly.type
_entity_poly.pdbx_seq_one_letter_code
_entity_poly.pdbx_strand_id
1 'polypeptide(L)'
;DLGGGTFDVSVLRVEDEDGHKVFEVVSTSGDTHLGGDDFDEVLINYVADEFKRENGIDLRSDQMALQRLQEACEKAKKELSSAPQSDLNLPFITADASGPKHLQVTVTRAKFEELIDPLIERARKPVMQALEDAKFSPQDIDEIVLVGGSTRVPKVQELVKTIFGKDPHQGVNPDEVVAVGAAIQGSVLAGDRKDVLLLDVTPLTLGIETEGGIMTPLVERNTTIPAEKKNVFSTAADNQSAVTIKVFQGERKMASHNRVLGEFNLDGIPPAPRGTPQIEVKFDIDQNGILNVSAKDLGTNKEASVTIKESSALDDSEIERMRKDAEVNAEEDQKMFELAESRNQAEHLCFQLEKQIADNADKLSDDDKQPMEAAIEKTRETAKTDDPAAIKSAVSDLEQAAQAFSKTLYEKAGADAAAGPAEDGEPAGAAAGSDDDAIDVEFEVKD
;
A
#
# COMPACT_ATOMS: atom_id res chain seq x y z
N ASP A 1 -10.64 -11.98 0.69
CA ASP A 1 -9.47 -11.22 0.22
C ASP A 1 -8.23 -12.03 0.49
N LEU A 2 -7.43 -12.33 -0.53
CA LEU A 2 -6.10 -12.96 -0.37
C LEU A 2 -5.07 -12.06 -1.06
N GLY A 3 -4.39 -11.26 -0.26
CA GLY A 3 -3.44 -10.25 -0.70
C GLY A 3 -2.00 -10.76 -0.77
N GLY A 4 -1.06 -9.83 -0.61
CA GLY A 4 0.38 -10.13 -0.49
C GLY A 4 0.74 -10.71 0.88
N GLY A 5 0.23 -10.14 1.97
CA GLY A 5 0.57 -10.57 3.34
C GLY A 5 -0.57 -11.07 4.22
N THR A 6 -1.83 -10.80 3.86
CA THR A 6 -3.00 -11.16 4.69
C THR A 6 -4.06 -11.92 3.90
N PHE A 7 -4.84 -12.69 4.66
CA PHE A 7 -6.02 -13.39 4.18
C PHE A 7 -7.21 -13.05 5.07
N ASP A 8 -8.26 -12.49 4.46
CA ASP A 8 -9.47 -12.07 5.16
C ASP A 8 -10.72 -12.66 4.48
N VAL A 9 -11.71 -13.05 5.28
CA VAL A 9 -12.99 -13.59 4.83
C VAL A 9 -14.11 -12.95 5.63
N SER A 10 -15.01 -12.28 4.93
CA SER A 10 -16.22 -11.70 5.52
C SER A 10 -17.45 -12.30 4.87
N VAL A 11 -18.45 -12.63 5.70
CA VAL A 11 -19.80 -12.95 5.25
C VAL A 11 -20.64 -11.70 5.43
N LEU A 12 -21.16 -11.19 4.31
CA LEU A 12 -21.94 -9.97 4.28
C LEU A 12 -23.40 -10.30 3.99
N ARG A 13 -24.32 -9.62 4.66
CA ARG A 13 -25.72 -9.53 4.24
C ARG A 13 -25.95 -8.17 3.60
N VAL A 14 -26.54 -8.18 2.42
CA VAL A 14 -26.89 -6.97 1.68
C VAL A 14 -28.40 -6.93 1.53
N GLU A 15 -29.03 -5.95 2.17
CA GLU A 15 -30.48 -5.75 2.17
C GLU A 15 -30.83 -4.41 1.52
N ASP A 16 -32.01 -4.33 0.92
CA ASP A 16 -32.61 -3.08 0.43
C ASP A 16 -33.76 -2.74 1.37
N GLU A 17 -33.54 -1.76 2.25
CA GLU A 17 -34.52 -1.27 3.22
C GLU A 17 -34.93 0.16 2.86
N ASP A 18 -36.19 0.34 2.49
CA ASP A 18 -36.78 1.66 2.18
C ASP A 18 -35.98 2.51 1.17
N GLY A 19 -35.31 1.86 0.21
CA GLY A 19 -34.48 2.53 -0.81
C GLY A 19 -33.05 2.83 -0.36
N HIS A 20 -32.64 2.33 0.80
CA HIS A 20 -31.26 2.34 1.29
C HIS A 20 -30.67 0.93 1.20
N LYS A 21 -29.43 0.83 0.74
CA LYS A 21 -28.66 -0.41 0.78
C LYS A 21 -27.98 -0.54 2.13
N VAL A 22 -28.36 -1.57 2.89
CA VAL A 22 -27.74 -1.92 4.17
C VAL A 22 -26.72 -3.02 3.93
N PHE A 23 -25.46 -2.74 4.24
CA PHE A 23 -24.36 -3.70 4.23
C PHE A 23 -24.06 -4.10 5.67
N GLU A 24 -24.46 -5.29 6.07
CA GLU A 24 -24.20 -5.85 7.40
C GLU A 24 -23.08 -6.89 7.30
N VAL A 25 -21.99 -6.68 8.03
CA VAL A 25 -21.00 -7.72 8.25
C VAL A 25 -21.59 -8.71 9.25
N VAL A 26 -21.91 -9.93 8.82
CA VAL A 26 -22.48 -10.96 9.70
C VAL A 26 -21.39 -11.66 10.49
N SER A 27 -20.25 -11.90 9.84
CA SER A 27 -19.07 -12.48 10.47
C SER A 27 -17.82 -12.15 9.68
N THR A 28 -16.68 -12.08 10.36
CA THR A 28 -15.36 -11.98 9.75
C THR A 28 -14.38 -12.95 10.38
N SER A 29 -13.43 -13.44 9.58
CA SER A 29 -12.33 -14.30 10.01
C SER A 29 -11.14 -14.11 9.08
N GLY A 30 -9.94 -14.52 9.48
CA GLY A 30 -8.76 -14.37 8.65
C GLY A 30 -7.49 -14.98 9.23
N ASP A 31 -6.40 -14.78 8.52
CA ASP A 31 -5.02 -15.04 8.93
C ASP A 31 -4.17 -13.84 8.47
N THR A 32 -3.71 -13.02 9.42
CA THR A 32 -2.96 -11.79 9.16
C THR A 32 -1.51 -12.04 8.76
N HIS A 33 -1.09 -13.31 8.66
CA HIS A 33 0.24 -13.75 8.26
C HIS A 33 0.11 -14.89 7.24
N LEU A 34 -0.68 -14.65 6.20
CA LEU A 34 -0.92 -15.57 5.11
C LEU A 34 -1.26 -14.79 3.83
N GLY A 35 -0.40 -14.88 2.82
CA GLY A 35 -0.64 -14.23 1.53
C GLY A 35 0.28 -14.72 0.40
N GLY A 36 0.36 -13.89 -0.64
CA GLY A 36 1.21 -14.12 -1.80
C GLY A 36 2.70 -14.19 -1.49
N ASP A 37 3.15 -13.54 -0.43
CA ASP A 37 4.55 -13.54 0.03
C ASP A 37 4.94 -14.92 0.57
N ASP A 38 4.05 -15.59 1.31
CA ASP A 38 4.26 -16.98 1.73
C ASP A 38 4.34 -17.92 0.52
N PHE A 39 3.56 -17.64 -0.53
CA PHE A 39 3.59 -18.46 -1.76
C PHE A 39 4.93 -18.29 -2.48
N ASP A 40 5.45 -17.06 -2.51
CA ASP A 40 6.77 -16.77 -3.05
C ASP A 40 7.85 -17.46 -2.21
N GLU A 41 7.78 -17.37 -0.88
CA GLU A 41 8.76 -17.98 0.03
C GLU A 41 8.89 -19.49 -0.18
N VAL A 42 7.78 -20.21 -0.33
CA VAL A 42 7.82 -21.66 -0.59
C VAL A 42 8.48 -21.95 -1.95
N LEU A 43 8.19 -21.17 -2.98
CA LEU A 43 8.79 -21.34 -4.30
C LEU A 43 10.29 -20.99 -4.30
N ILE A 44 10.68 -19.92 -3.61
CA ILE A 44 12.08 -19.52 -3.41
C ILE A 44 12.85 -20.64 -2.72
N ASN A 45 12.31 -21.21 -1.65
CA ASN A 45 12.95 -22.30 -0.93
C ASN A 45 13.14 -23.54 -1.81
N TYR A 46 12.10 -23.92 -2.58
CA TYR A 46 12.20 -25.03 -3.53
C TYR A 46 13.30 -24.79 -4.58
N VAL A 47 13.32 -23.63 -5.22
CA VAL A 47 14.30 -23.31 -6.27
C VAL A 47 15.72 -23.18 -5.71
N ALA A 48 15.88 -22.58 -4.52
CA ALA A 48 17.17 -22.49 -3.84
C ALA A 48 17.71 -23.86 -3.44
N ASP A 49 16.86 -24.77 -2.95
CA ASP A 49 17.25 -26.12 -2.58
C ASP A 49 17.66 -26.95 -3.81
N GLU A 50 16.95 -26.81 -4.93
CA GLU A 50 17.35 -27.43 -6.20
C GLU A 50 18.70 -26.90 -6.71
N PHE A 51 18.91 -25.59 -6.67
CA PHE A 51 20.20 -25.01 -7.05
C PHE A 51 21.34 -25.48 -6.15
N LYS A 52 21.09 -25.58 -4.84
CA LYS A 52 22.05 -26.09 -3.84
C LYS A 52 22.35 -27.57 -4.06
N ARG A 53 21.36 -28.37 -4.42
CA ARG A 53 21.53 -29.79 -4.78
C ARG A 53 22.46 -29.97 -5.98
N GLU A 54 22.37 -29.08 -6.97
CA GLU A 54 23.13 -29.17 -8.22
C GLU A 54 24.52 -28.51 -8.15
N ASN A 55 24.64 -27.39 -7.45
CA ASN A 55 25.84 -26.54 -7.45
C ASN A 55 26.55 -26.50 -6.09
N GLY A 56 25.95 -27.01 -5.03
CA GLY A 56 26.50 -26.97 -3.67
C GLY A 56 26.45 -25.59 -2.99
N ILE A 57 25.79 -24.61 -3.60
CA ILE A 57 25.74 -23.20 -3.15
C ILE A 57 24.32 -22.85 -2.72
N ASP A 58 24.18 -22.23 -1.56
CA ASP A 58 22.88 -21.76 -1.06
C ASP A 58 22.66 -20.29 -1.43
N LEU A 59 21.79 -20.03 -2.40
CA LEU A 59 21.51 -18.67 -2.89
C LEU A 59 20.92 -17.77 -1.80
N ARG A 60 20.29 -18.34 -0.76
CA ARG A 60 19.71 -17.57 0.35
C ARG A 60 20.77 -16.91 1.24
N SER A 61 22.02 -17.35 1.13
CA SER A 61 23.13 -16.77 1.90
C SER A 61 23.73 -15.51 1.26
N ASP A 62 23.39 -15.23 0.00
CA ASP A 62 23.84 -14.05 -0.75
C ASP A 62 22.64 -13.12 -0.98
N GLN A 63 22.69 -11.90 -0.41
CA GLN A 63 21.58 -10.95 -0.48
C GLN A 63 21.23 -10.51 -1.91
N MET A 64 22.23 -10.34 -2.79
CA MET A 64 21.99 -9.94 -4.18
C MET A 64 21.37 -11.09 -4.97
N ALA A 65 21.84 -12.32 -4.74
CA ALA A 65 21.27 -13.50 -5.39
C ALA A 65 19.85 -13.78 -4.90
N LEU A 66 19.59 -13.62 -3.60
CA LEU A 66 18.28 -13.81 -3.00
C LEU A 66 17.24 -12.82 -3.54
N GLN A 67 17.59 -11.53 -3.65
CA GLN A 67 16.68 -10.52 -4.23
C GLN A 67 16.29 -10.87 -5.67
N ARG A 68 17.26 -11.26 -6.50
CA ARG A 68 17.00 -11.68 -7.89
C ARG A 68 16.17 -12.96 -7.96
N LEU A 69 16.36 -13.87 -7.00
CA LEU A 69 15.58 -15.10 -6.89
C LEU A 69 14.13 -14.80 -6.47
N GLN A 70 13.92 -13.87 -5.55
CA GLN A 70 12.60 -13.41 -5.10
C GLN A 70 11.79 -12.86 -6.28
N GLU A 71 12.34 -11.89 -7.02
CA GLU A 71 11.70 -11.31 -8.20
C GLU A 71 11.35 -12.37 -9.27
N ALA A 72 12.27 -13.31 -9.49
CA ALA A 72 12.06 -14.39 -10.45
C ALA A 72 10.96 -15.37 -10.01
N CYS A 73 10.90 -15.71 -8.72
CA CYS A 73 9.89 -16.61 -8.16
C CYS A 73 8.51 -15.96 -8.16
N GLU A 74 8.40 -14.68 -7.78
CA GLU A 74 7.11 -13.96 -7.85
C GLU A 74 6.61 -13.89 -9.29
N LYS A 75 7.50 -13.59 -10.25
CA LYS A 75 7.16 -13.61 -11.68
C LYS A 75 6.69 -15.00 -12.12
N ALA A 76 7.42 -16.06 -11.75
CA ALA A 76 7.05 -17.43 -12.08
C ALA A 76 5.68 -17.81 -11.49
N LYS A 77 5.40 -17.46 -10.23
CA LYS A 77 4.08 -17.63 -9.58
C LYS A 77 2.96 -16.99 -10.40
N LYS A 78 3.16 -15.73 -10.83
CA LYS A 78 2.18 -15.00 -11.66
C LYS A 78 2.00 -15.68 -13.02
N GLU A 79 3.08 -16.07 -13.69
CA GLU A 79 3.03 -16.80 -14.96
C GLU A 79 2.27 -18.13 -14.83
N LEU A 80 2.55 -18.91 -13.78
CA LEU A 80 1.91 -20.20 -13.49
C LEU A 80 0.39 -20.10 -13.24
N SER A 81 -0.11 -18.90 -12.92
CA SER A 81 -1.56 -18.66 -12.81
C SER A 81 -2.27 -18.69 -14.19
N SER A 82 -1.54 -18.53 -15.29
CA SER A 82 -2.07 -18.56 -16.66
C SER A 82 -1.47 -19.69 -17.52
N ALA A 83 -0.18 -19.98 -17.35
CA ALA A 83 0.55 -21.01 -18.08
C ALA A 83 0.71 -22.30 -17.26
N PRO A 84 0.86 -23.48 -17.91
CA PRO A 84 1.08 -24.75 -17.22
C PRO A 84 2.50 -24.92 -16.66
N GLN A 85 3.45 -24.10 -17.10
CA GLN A 85 4.85 -24.09 -16.63
C GLN A 85 5.48 -22.70 -16.81
N SER A 86 6.55 -22.43 -16.07
CA SER A 86 7.38 -21.22 -16.14
C SER A 86 8.86 -21.61 -16.02
N ASP A 87 9.72 -20.91 -16.76
CA ASP A 87 11.17 -21.15 -16.80
C ASP A 87 11.90 -20.04 -16.04
N LEU A 88 12.51 -20.38 -14.90
CA LEU A 88 13.40 -19.50 -14.16
C LEU A 88 14.79 -19.57 -14.74
N ASN A 89 15.20 -18.52 -15.45
CA ASN A 89 16.53 -18.39 -16.06
C ASN A 89 17.25 -17.14 -15.54
N LEU A 90 18.14 -17.33 -14.55
CA LEU A 90 18.95 -16.25 -13.97
C LEU A 90 20.43 -16.45 -14.33
N PRO A 91 20.92 -15.80 -15.39
CA PRO A 91 22.33 -15.88 -15.73
C PRO A 91 23.19 -15.12 -14.73
N PHE A 92 24.40 -15.63 -14.44
CA PHE A 92 25.36 -15.01 -13.52
C PHE A 92 24.72 -14.74 -12.15
N ILE A 93 24.00 -15.72 -11.61
CA ILE A 93 23.30 -15.57 -10.33
C ILE A 93 24.28 -15.55 -9.15
N THR A 94 25.39 -16.28 -9.26
CA THR A 94 26.48 -16.30 -8.29
C THR A 94 27.77 -16.82 -8.98
N ALA A 95 28.87 -16.94 -8.25
CA ALA A 95 30.13 -17.50 -8.75
C ALA A 95 30.83 -18.35 -7.68
N ASP A 96 31.59 -19.35 -8.11
CA ASP A 96 32.48 -20.15 -7.26
C ASP A 96 33.91 -20.24 -7.83
N ALA A 97 34.76 -21.08 -7.24
CA ALA A 97 36.13 -21.30 -7.71
C ALA A 97 36.23 -21.85 -9.13
N SER A 98 35.15 -22.43 -9.69
CA SER A 98 35.06 -22.92 -11.07
C SER A 98 34.54 -21.87 -12.07
N GLY A 99 34.02 -20.74 -11.57
CA GLY A 99 33.54 -19.62 -12.39
C GLY A 99 32.10 -19.21 -12.08
N PRO A 100 31.49 -18.38 -12.96
CA PRO A 100 30.10 -17.95 -12.80
C PRO A 100 29.11 -19.12 -12.90
N LYS A 101 28.01 -19.04 -12.16
CA LYS A 101 26.90 -20.00 -12.15
C LYS A 101 25.62 -19.33 -12.65
N HIS A 102 24.75 -20.14 -13.23
CA HIS A 102 23.47 -19.75 -13.79
C HIS A 102 22.38 -20.62 -13.17
N LEU A 103 21.23 -20.04 -12.86
CA LEU A 103 20.04 -20.79 -12.46
C LEU A 103 19.20 -21.06 -13.71
N GLN A 104 18.87 -22.33 -13.97
CA GLN A 104 17.94 -22.74 -15.02
C GLN A 104 17.03 -23.83 -14.47
N VAL A 105 15.81 -23.45 -14.07
CA VAL A 105 14.84 -24.37 -13.48
C VAL A 105 13.48 -24.15 -14.14
N THR A 106 12.89 -25.22 -14.67
CA THR A 106 11.50 -25.21 -15.14
C THR A 106 10.59 -25.67 -14.00
N VAL A 107 9.60 -24.84 -13.65
CA VAL A 107 8.59 -25.16 -12.63
C VAL A 107 7.25 -25.34 -13.32
N THR A 108 6.54 -26.43 -13.02
CA THR A 108 5.19 -26.67 -13.52
C THR A 108 4.15 -26.13 -12.55
N ARG A 109 2.95 -25.79 -13.04
CA ARG A 109 1.82 -25.37 -12.19
C ARG A 109 1.50 -26.44 -11.15
N ALA A 110 1.47 -27.70 -11.56
CA ALA A 110 1.22 -28.82 -10.66
C ALA A 110 2.24 -28.87 -9.50
N LYS A 111 3.52 -28.62 -9.78
CA LYS A 111 4.54 -28.57 -8.73
C LYS A 111 4.35 -27.38 -7.79
N PHE A 112 4.08 -26.19 -8.33
CA PHE A 112 3.78 -25.02 -7.51
C PHE A 112 2.55 -25.23 -6.62
N GLU A 113 1.48 -25.81 -7.18
CA GLU A 113 0.26 -26.13 -6.47
C GLU A 113 0.48 -27.18 -5.35
N GLU A 114 1.33 -28.18 -5.57
CA GLU A 114 1.76 -29.13 -4.54
C GLU A 114 2.47 -28.40 -3.39
N LEU A 115 3.36 -27.46 -3.71
CA LEU A 115 4.15 -26.71 -2.74
C LEU A 115 3.29 -25.81 -1.85
N ILE A 116 2.29 -25.12 -2.42
CA ILE A 116 1.43 -24.21 -1.65
C ILE A 116 0.22 -24.88 -1.00
N ASP A 117 -0.01 -26.19 -1.22
CA ASP A 117 -1.16 -26.92 -0.68
C ASP A 117 -1.38 -26.72 0.83
N PRO A 118 -0.34 -26.76 1.69
CA PRO A 118 -0.52 -26.51 3.12
C PRO A 118 -1.00 -25.09 3.44
N LEU A 119 -0.64 -24.10 2.63
CA LEU A 119 -1.05 -22.70 2.79
C LEU A 119 -2.51 -22.50 2.33
N ILE A 120 -2.92 -23.17 1.26
CA ILE A 120 -4.32 -23.22 0.81
C ILE A 120 -5.21 -23.86 1.89
N GLU A 121 -4.76 -24.93 2.52
CA GLU A 121 -5.50 -25.56 3.63
C GLU A 121 -5.50 -24.71 4.91
N ARG A 122 -4.49 -23.85 5.14
CA ARG A 122 -4.56 -22.80 6.18
C ARG A 122 -5.70 -21.82 5.88
N ALA A 123 -5.83 -21.36 4.63
CA ALA A 123 -6.90 -20.46 4.21
C ALA A 123 -8.31 -21.08 4.30
N ARG A 124 -8.44 -22.42 4.18
CA ARG A 124 -9.74 -23.09 4.37
C ARG A 124 -10.34 -22.85 5.75
N LYS A 125 -9.52 -22.80 6.81
CA LYS A 125 -10.02 -22.74 8.19
C LYS A 125 -10.79 -21.44 8.48
N PRO A 126 -10.28 -20.23 8.19
CA PRO A 126 -11.06 -19.01 8.35
C PRO A 126 -12.36 -18.98 7.53
N VAL A 127 -12.37 -19.54 6.31
CA VAL A 127 -13.59 -19.61 5.49
C VAL A 127 -14.68 -20.41 6.20
N MET A 128 -14.33 -21.60 6.70
CA MET A 128 -15.28 -22.44 7.43
C MET A 128 -15.71 -21.82 8.76
N GLN A 129 -14.79 -21.13 9.44
CA GLN A 129 -15.10 -20.43 10.69
C GLN A 129 -16.08 -19.28 10.48
N ALA A 130 -15.89 -18.47 9.43
CA ALA A 130 -16.81 -17.38 9.11
C ALA A 130 -18.22 -17.92 8.80
N LEU A 131 -18.34 -19.01 8.05
CA LEU A 131 -19.63 -19.67 7.81
C LEU A 131 -20.29 -20.17 9.10
N GLU A 132 -19.52 -20.81 9.98
CA GLU A 132 -20.00 -21.29 11.29
C GLU A 132 -20.50 -20.13 12.16
N ASP A 133 -19.73 -19.03 12.23
CA ASP A 133 -20.07 -17.85 13.02
C ASP A 133 -21.31 -17.13 12.48
N ALA A 134 -21.42 -17.04 11.15
CA ALA A 134 -22.61 -16.52 10.48
C ALA A 134 -23.82 -17.47 10.57
N LYS A 135 -23.61 -18.72 11.01
CA LYS A 135 -24.61 -19.79 11.04
C LYS A 135 -25.21 -20.08 9.67
N PHE A 136 -24.38 -19.99 8.64
CA PHE A 136 -24.73 -20.31 7.27
C PHE A 136 -24.00 -21.56 6.79
N SER A 137 -24.67 -22.33 5.95
CA SER A 137 -24.06 -23.37 5.14
C SER A 137 -23.47 -22.75 3.87
N PRO A 138 -22.53 -23.42 3.17
CA PRO A 138 -22.03 -22.93 1.89
C PRO A 138 -23.13 -22.71 0.84
N GLN A 139 -24.26 -23.41 0.95
CA GLN A 139 -25.40 -23.28 0.02
C GLN A 139 -26.22 -22.01 0.25
N ASP A 140 -26.15 -21.43 1.45
CA ASP A 140 -26.87 -20.19 1.80
C ASP A 140 -26.17 -18.94 1.24
N ILE A 141 -24.96 -19.09 0.69
CA ILE A 141 -24.21 -17.98 0.09
C ILE A 141 -24.64 -17.79 -1.37
N ASP A 142 -25.17 -16.60 -1.66
CA ASP A 142 -25.66 -16.22 -2.99
C ASP A 142 -24.51 -15.99 -3.98
N GLU A 143 -23.58 -15.10 -3.63
CA GLU A 143 -22.47 -14.63 -4.45
C GLU A 143 -21.14 -14.75 -3.70
N ILE A 144 -20.05 -15.00 -4.43
CA ILE A 144 -18.70 -15.11 -3.87
C ILE A 144 -17.80 -14.09 -4.58
N VAL A 145 -17.24 -13.15 -3.83
CA VAL A 145 -16.37 -12.11 -4.38
C VAL A 145 -14.92 -12.41 -4.00
N LEU A 146 -14.05 -12.51 -5.01
CA LEU A 146 -12.61 -12.65 -4.82
C LEU A 146 -11.94 -11.28 -4.91
N VAL A 147 -11.07 -11.00 -3.94
CA VAL A 147 -10.32 -9.74 -3.81
C VAL A 147 -8.87 -10.10 -3.52
N GLY A 148 -7.92 -9.32 -4.03
CA GLY A 148 -6.49 -9.53 -3.85
C GLY A 148 -5.86 -10.39 -4.94
N GLY A 149 -4.66 -10.01 -5.37
CA GLY A 149 -3.98 -10.60 -6.52
C GLY A 149 -3.69 -12.10 -6.39
N SER A 150 -3.49 -12.60 -5.17
CA SER A 150 -3.20 -14.02 -4.92
C SER A 150 -4.43 -14.92 -5.18
N THR A 151 -5.65 -14.36 -5.25
CA THR A 151 -6.85 -15.10 -5.67
C THR A 151 -6.86 -15.50 -7.14
N ARG A 152 -5.94 -14.96 -7.95
CA ARG A 152 -5.75 -15.33 -9.36
C ARG A 152 -5.11 -16.71 -9.53
N VAL A 153 -4.55 -17.29 -8.46
CA VAL A 153 -4.00 -18.65 -8.48
C VAL A 153 -5.13 -19.67 -8.70
N PRO A 154 -5.08 -20.53 -9.73
CA PRO A 154 -6.17 -21.47 -10.05
C PRO A 154 -6.61 -22.35 -8.89
N LYS A 155 -5.66 -22.85 -8.09
CA LYS A 155 -5.95 -23.66 -6.91
C LYS A 155 -6.72 -22.92 -5.80
N VAL A 156 -6.58 -21.60 -5.69
CA VAL A 156 -7.41 -20.79 -4.76
C VAL A 156 -8.86 -20.75 -5.25
N GLN A 157 -9.07 -20.58 -6.56
CA GLN A 157 -10.40 -20.60 -7.17
C GLN A 157 -11.03 -22.00 -7.08
N GLU A 158 -10.24 -23.06 -7.22
CA GLU A 158 -10.68 -24.44 -7.03
C GLU A 158 -11.10 -24.72 -5.58
N LEU A 159 -10.34 -24.22 -4.59
CA LEU A 159 -10.73 -24.30 -3.18
C LEU A 159 -12.12 -23.69 -2.97
N VAL A 160 -12.34 -22.48 -3.48
CA VAL A 160 -13.62 -21.77 -3.38
C VAL A 160 -14.74 -22.55 -4.05
N LYS A 161 -14.52 -23.03 -5.28
CA LYS A 161 -15.50 -23.85 -5.99
C LYS A 161 -15.82 -25.15 -5.26
N THR A 162 -14.83 -25.76 -4.61
CA THR A 162 -14.99 -26.98 -3.81
C THR A 162 -15.83 -26.74 -2.56
N ILE A 163 -15.65 -25.60 -1.89
CA ILE A 163 -16.40 -25.26 -0.67
C ILE A 163 -17.86 -24.90 -1.01
N PHE A 164 -18.06 -24.00 -1.97
CA PHE A 164 -19.37 -23.38 -2.22
C PHE A 164 -20.17 -24.03 -3.36
N GLY A 165 -19.52 -24.84 -4.21
CA GLY A 165 -20.17 -25.49 -5.35
C GLY A 165 -20.59 -24.52 -6.46
N LYS A 166 -20.09 -23.27 -6.44
CA LYS A 166 -20.41 -22.20 -7.39
C LYS A 166 -19.12 -21.52 -7.87
N ASP A 167 -19.17 -20.93 -9.05
CA ASP A 167 -18.08 -20.11 -9.57
C ASP A 167 -18.11 -18.70 -8.92
N PRO A 168 -16.95 -18.11 -8.61
CA PRO A 168 -16.88 -16.78 -8.04
C PRO A 168 -17.30 -15.69 -9.04
N HIS A 169 -17.86 -14.62 -8.50
CA HIS A 169 -18.31 -13.44 -9.21
C HIS A 169 -17.15 -12.77 -9.98
N GLN A 170 -17.37 -12.47 -11.26
CA GLN A 170 -16.34 -11.91 -12.16
C GLN A 170 -16.51 -10.40 -12.45
N GLY A 171 -17.56 -9.76 -11.91
CA GLY A 171 -17.86 -8.35 -12.16
C GLY A 171 -17.07 -7.36 -11.30
N VAL A 172 -16.11 -7.81 -10.52
CA VAL A 172 -15.32 -6.99 -9.59
C VAL A 172 -13.85 -7.05 -9.99
N ASN A 173 -13.19 -5.89 -10.02
CA ASN A 173 -11.74 -5.83 -10.18
C ASN A 173 -11.07 -6.13 -8.82
N PRO A 174 -10.36 -7.27 -8.66
CA PRO A 174 -9.78 -7.66 -7.38
C PRO A 174 -8.64 -6.74 -6.91
N ASP A 175 -8.10 -5.90 -7.80
CA ASP A 175 -6.98 -5.00 -7.50
C ASP A 175 -7.45 -3.60 -7.05
N GLU A 176 -8.67 -3.19 -7.41
CA GLU A 176 -9.17 -1.81 -7.21
C GLU A 176 -10.34 -1.71 -6.22
N VAL A 177 -11.11 -2.80 -6.04
CA VAL A 177 -12.38 -2.76 -5.31
C VAL A 177 -12.27 -2.22 -3.89
N VAL A 178 -11.17 -2.48 -3.20
CA VAL A 178 -10.92 -1.98 -1.84
C VAL A 178 -10.78 -0.46 -1.85
N ALA A 179 -10.00 0.10 -2.77
CA ALA A 179 -9.80 1.54 -2.90
C ALA A 179 -11.10 2.27 -3.30
N VAL A 180 -11.88 1.67 -4.21
CA VAL A 180 -13.22 2.18 -4.60
C VAL A 180 -14.16 2.16 -3.39
N GLY A 181 -14.16 1.10 -2.61
CA GLY A 181 -14.94 0.99 -1.36
C GLY A 181 -14.56 2.08 -0.36
N ALA A 182 -13.26 2.34 -0.17
CA ALA A 182 -12.78 3.41 0.70
C ALA A 182 -13.24 4.81 0.24
N ALA A 183 -13.22 5.10 -1.07
CA ALA A 183 -13.73 6.35 -1.61
C ALA A 183 -15.25 6.51 -1.38
N ILE A 184 -16.02 5.43 -1.53
CA ILE A 184 -17.46 5.42 -1.21
C ILE A 184 -17.68 5.72 0.28
N GLN A 185 -16.91 5.08 1.17
CA GLN A 185 -17.00 5.33 2.61
C GLN A 185 -16.68 6.80 2.94
N GLY A 186 -15.66 7.39 2.31
CA GLY A 186 -15.37 8.82 2.46
C GLY A 186 -16.55 9.72 2.07
N SER A 187 -17.23 9.40 0.96
CA SER A 187 -18.43 10.13 0.51
C SER A 187 -19.62 9.98 1.47
N VAL A 188 -19.79 8.81 2.10
CA VAL A 188 -20.80 8.58 3.14
C VAL A 188 -20.49 9.42 4.39
N LEU A 189 -19.23 9.44 4.83
CA LEU A 189 -18.78 10.24 5.98
C LEU A 189 -18.90 11.75 5.74
N ALA A 190 -18.65 12.22 4.51
CA ALA A 190 -18.86 13.61 4.10
C ALA A 190 -20.36 13.98 4.00
N GLY A 191 -21.25 12.99 3.94
CA GLY A 191 -22.70 13.17 3.81
C GLY A 191 -23.19 13.40 2.39
N ASP A 192 -22.30 13.28 1.38
CA ASP A 192 -22.64 13.34 -0.04
C ASP A 192 -23.45 12.13 -0.49
N ARG A 193 -23.26 10.99 0.20
CA ARG A 193 -23.96 9.73 -0.06
C ARG A 193 -24.77 9.29 1.16
N LYS A 194 -26.08 9.09 0.98
CA LYS A 194 -27.03 8.75 2.06
C LYS A 194 -27.85 7.48 1.80
N ASP A 195 -27.70 6.88 0.63
CA ASP A 195 -28.36 5.64 0.21
C ASP A 195 -27.65 4.38 0.73
N VAL A 196 -26.58 4.51 1.51
CA VAL A 196 -25.77 3.39 2.00
C VAL A 196 -25.63 3.45 3.51
N LEU A 197 -25.93 2.34 4.17
CA LEU A 197 -25.67 2.13 5.59
C LEU A 197 -24.71 0.94 5.74
N LEU A 198 -23.63 1.13 6.49
CA LEU A 198 -22.66 0.09 6.81
C LEU A 198 -22.76 -0.26 8.30
N LEU A 199 -22.99 -1.54 8.59
CA LEU A 199 -22.96 -2.11 9.92
C LEU A 199 -21.79 -3.10 9.98
N ASP A 200 -20.73 -2.70 10.68
CA ASP A 200 -19.53 -3.52 10.84
C ASP A 200 -19.56 -4.31 12.15
N VAL A 201 -18.60 -5.19 12.37
CA VAL A 201 -18.48 -6.02 13.58
C VAL A 201 -17.07 -6.00 14.15
N THR A 202 -16.93 -6.29 15.45
CA THR A 202 -15.60 -6.52 16.04
C THR A 202 -15.07 -7.92 15.68
N PRO A 203 -13.83 -8.08 15.15
CA PRO A 203 -13.35 -9.36 14.64
C PRO A 203 -12.93 -10.37 15.73
N LEU A 204 -12.69 -9.90 16.95
CA LEU A 204 -12.19 -10.72 18.05
C LEU A 204 -12.91 -10.38 19.35
N THR A 205 -13.07 -11.38 20.20
CA THR A 205 -13.70 -11.25 21.51
C THR A 205 -12.88 -10.33 22.41
N LEU A 206 -13.55 -9.36 23.03
CA LEU A 206 -13.00 -8.41 23.99
C LEU A 206 -13.47 -8.76 25.40
N GLY A 207 -12.55 -8.68 26.35
CA GLY A 207 -12.83 -9.08 27.72
C GLY A 207 -11.75 -8.67 28.71
N ILE A 208 -11.88 -9.17 29.93
CA ILE A 208 -10.96 -8.86 31.04
C ILE A 208 -10.42 -10.11 31.71
N GLU A 209 -9.26 -9.97 32.36
CA GLU A 209 -8.74 -10.98 33.29
C GLU A 209 -9.55 -10.97 34.60
N THR A 210 -10.06 -12.14 35.00
CA THR A 210 -10.71 -12.36 36.30
C THR A 210 -9.91 -13.34 37.17
N GLU A 211 -10.37 -13.57 38.40
CA GLU A 211 -9.69 -14.45 39.37
C GLU A 211 -9.35 -15.81 38.75
N GLY A 212 -8.11 -16.26 38.92
CA GLY A 212 -7.59 -17.49 38.31
C GLY A 212 -6.96 -17.31 36.92
N GLY A 213 -6.81 -16.07 36.44
CA GLY A 213 -6.17 -15.78 35.15
C GLY A 213 -7.05 -16.11 33.95
N ILE A 214 -8.37 -16.13 34.15
CA ILE A 214 -9.36 -16.53 33.16
C ILE A 214 -9.75 -15.31 32.33
N MET A 215 -9.81 -15.49 31.00
CA MET A 215 -10.39 -14.51 30.10
C MET A 215 -11.92 -14.55 30.23
N THR A 216 -12.52 -13.46 30.71
CA THR A 216 -13.97 -13.31 30.79
C THR A 216 -14.44 -12.41 29.66
N PRO A 217 -15.20 -12.92 28.68
CA PRO A 217 -15.68 -12.14 27.55
C PRO A 217 -16.76 -11.14 27.99
N LEU A 218 -16.72 -9.92 27.44
CA LEU A 218 -17.76 -8.91 27.58
C LEU A 218 -18.41 -8.56 26.23
N VAL A 219 -17.60 -8.53 25.17
CA VAL A 219 -18.06 -8.35 23.80
C VAL A 219 -17.53 -9.54 23.00
N GLU A 220 -18.43 -10.41 22.56
CA GLU A 220 -18.06 -11.57 21.73
C GLU A 220 -17.64 -11.09 20.33
N ARG A 221 -16.74 -11.83 19.67
CA ARG A 221 -16.44 -11.59 18.25
C ARG A 221 -17.70 -11.57 17.39
N ASN A 222 -17.65 -10.87 16.28
CA ASN A 222 -18.76 -10.61 15.36
C ASN A 222 -19.94 -9.83 16.00
N THR A 223 -19.75 -9.18 17.16
CA THR A 223 -20.74 -8.22 17.66
C THR A 223 -20.75 -6.98 16.79
N THR A 224 -21.93 -6.60 16.27
CA THR A 224 -22.15 -5.39 15.47
C THR A 224 -21.73 -4.13 16.24
N ILE A 225 -20.96 -3.26 15.60
CA ILE A 225 -20.50 -1.99 16.16
C ILE A 225 -21.22 -0.81 15.46
N PRO A 226 -21.48 0.30 16.18
CA PRO A 226 -21.08 0.59 17.56
C PRO A 226 -21.88 -0.23 18.60
N ALA A 227 -21.25 -0.57 19.73
CA ALA A 227 -21.86 -1.37 20.78
C ALA A 227 -21.39 -1.00 22.19
N GLU A 228 -22.33 -1.05 23.14
CA GLU A 228 -22.05 -0.89 24.57
C GLU A 228 -22.41 -2.19 25.32
N LYS A 229 -21.48 -2.70 26.14
CA LYS A 229 -21.70 -3.83 27.06
C LYS A 229 -21.25 -3.48 28.47
N LYS A 230 -22.05 -3.85 29.46
CA LYS A 230 -21.79 -3.63 30.89
C LYS A 230 -21.87 -4.94 31.63
N ASN A 231 -20.95 -5.16 32.55
CA ASN A 231 -21.03 -6.27 33.48
C ASN A 231 -20.50 -5.85 34.86
N VAL A 232 -21.09 -6.41 35.92
CA VAL A 232 -20.72 -6.06 37.30
C VAL A 232 -19.82 -7.13 37.88
N PHE A 233 -18.63 -6.72 38.29
CA PHE A 233 -17.63 -7.52 38.97
C PHE A 233 -17.50 -7.09 40.44
N SER A 234 -16.66 -7.79 41.18
CA SER A 234 -16.37 -7.46 42.59
C SER A 234 -14.91 -7.71 42.95
N THR A 235 -14.51 -7.32 44.16
CA THR A 235 -13.15 -7.52 44.67
C THR A 235 -12.85 -9.00 44.92
N ALA A 236 -11.62 -9.41 44.63
CA ALA A 236 -11.14 -10.78 44.82
C ALA A 236 -10.58 -11.02 46.24
N ALA A 237 -10.25 -9.95 46.98
CA ALA A 237 -9.70 -10.03 48.33
C ALA A 237 -10.41 -9.11 49.33
N ASP A 238 -10.36 -9.48 50.61
CA ASP A 238 -10.89 -8.67 51.71
C ASP A 238 -10.12 -7.36 51.85
N ASN A 239 -10.83 -6.26 52.05
CA ASN A 239 -10.28 -4.91 52.20
C ASN A 239 -9.42 -4.45 51.01
N GLN A 240 -9.66 -4.99 49.82
CA GLN A 240 -9.01 -4.57 48.58
C GLN A 240 -9.35 -3.10 48.27
N SER A 241 -8.34 -2.22 48.32
CA SER A 241 -8.52 -0.77 48.14
C SER A 241 -8.48 -0.29 46.68
N ALA A 242 -8.07 -1.17 45.77
CA ALA A 242 -7.96 -0.89 44.34
C ALA A 242 -8.19 -2.17 43.51
N VAL A 243 -8.81 -2.02 42.34
CA VAL A 243 -8.99 -3.11 41.36
C VAL A 243 -8.24 -2.74 40.09
N THR A 244 -7.39 -3.65 39.60
CA THR A 244 -6.74 -3.54 38.30
C THR A 244 -7.60 -4.22 37.25
N ILE A 245 -8.01 -3.48 36.23
CA ILE A 245 -8.75 -3.99 35.08
C ILE A 245 -7.75 -4.12 33.94
N LYS A 246 -7.48 -5.35 33.52
CA LYS A 246 -6.66 -5.66 32.34
C LYS A 246 -7.57 -6.09 31.21
N VAL A 247 -7.45 -5.43 30.07
CA VAL A 247 -8.29 -5.61 28.88
C VAL A 247 -7.53 -6.45 27.86
N PHE A 248 -8.22 -7.44 27.29
CA PHE A 248 -7.66 -8.39 26.33
C PHE A 248 -8.53 -8.52 25.08
N GLN A 249 -7.90 -8.98 24.01
CA GLN A 249 -8.53 -9.38 22.76
C GLN A 249 -8.08 -10.79 22.36
N GLY A 250 -9.04 -11.69 22.12
CA GLY A 250 -8.79 -13.04 21.61
C GLY A 250 -9.72 -14.12 22.18
N GLU A 251 -9.64 -15.32 21.60
CA GLU A 251 -10.58 -16.43 21.82
C GLU A 251 -10.11 -17.48 22.85
N ARG A 252 -8.94 -17.29 23.47
CA ARG A 252 -8.38 -18.29 24.39
C ARG A 252 -8.99 -18.12 25.78
N LYS A 253 -9.26 -19.24 26.47
CA LYS A 253 -9.87 -19.23 27.82
C LYS A 253 -8.98 -18.63 28.92
N MET A 254 -7.66 -18.68 28.75
CA MET A 254 -6.71 -18.09 29.70
C MET A 254 -6.29 -16.72 29.21
N ALA A 255 -6.37 -15.70 30.06
CA ALA A 255 -6.05 -14.31 29.70
C ALA A 255 -4.62 -14.17 29.17
N SER A 256 -3.66 -14.90 29.76
CA SER A 256 -2.24 -14.89 29.37
C SER A 256 -1.96 -15.38 27.94
N HIS A 257 -2.92 -16.03 27.27
CA HIS A 257 -2.78 -16.52 25.89
C HIS A 257 -3.46 -15.61 24.86
N ASN A 258 -4.02 -14.49 25.29
CA ASN A 258 -4.66 -13.48 24.43
C ASN A 258 -3.81 -12.22 24.36
N ARG A 259 -4.11 -11.35 23.41
CA ARG A 259 -3.43 -10.06 23.25
C ARG A 259 -3.89 -9.10 24.35
N VAL A 260 -2.95 -8.57 25.14
CA VAL A 260 -3.22 -7.47 26.07
C VAL A 260 -3.42 -6.20 25.25
N LEU A 261 -4.50 -5.48 25.54
CA LEU A 261 -4.79 -4.19 24.90
C LEU A 261 -4.45 -3.00 25.80
N GLY A 262 -4.60 -3.16 27.12
CA GLY A 262 -4.30 -2.12 28.09
C GLY A 262 -4.72 -2.52 29.50
N GLU A 263 -4.30 -1.72 30.48
CA GLU A 263 -4.69 -1.89 31.87
C GLU A 263 -4.87 -0.55 32.57
N PHE A 264 -5.74 -0.52 33.57
CA PHE A 264 -5.96 0.66 34.40
C PHE A 264 -6.43 0.25 35.80
N ASN A 265 -6.21 1.13 36.77
CA ASN A 265 -6.57 0.90 38.16
C ASN A 265 -7.76 1.76 38.57
N LEU A 266 -8.76 1.13 39.18
CA LEU A 266 -9.82 1.82 39.91
C LEU A 266 -9.44 1.86 41.39
N ASP A 267 -8.98 3.02 41.85
CA ASP A 267 -8.50 3.23 43.21
C ASP A 267 -9.57 3.76 44.18
N GLY A 268 -9.32 3.55 45.47
CA GLY A 268 -10.07 4.18 46.54
C GLY A 268 -11.42 3.53 46.81
N ILE A 269 -11.46 2.20 46.66
CA ILE A 269 -12.55 1.32 47.07
C ILE A 269 -12.53 1.23 48.61
N PRO A 270 -13.67 1.47 49.30
CA PRO A 270 -13.74 1.35 50.75
C PRO A 270 -13.44 -0.08 51.24
N PRO A 271 -12.79 -0.26 52.41
CA PRO A 271 -12.56 -1.58 52.98
C PRO A 271 -13.88 -2.35 53.19
N ALA A 272 -14.03 -3.46 52.49
CA ALA A 272 -15.19 -4.35 52.57
C ALA A 272 -14.75 -5.82 52.39
N PRO A 273 -15.54 -6.80 52.85
CA PRO A 273 -15.30 -8.20 52.53
C PRO A 273 -15.29 -8.43 51.01
N ARG A 274 -14.49 -9.39 50.54
CA ARG A 274 -14.45 -9.78 49.12
C ARG A 274 -15.86 -10.08 48.60
N GLY A 275 -16.12 -9.74 47.33
CA GLY A 275 -17.45 -9.95 46.74
C GLY A 275 -18.51 -8.90 47.11
N THR A 276 -18.19 -7.91 47.96
CA THR A 276 -19.15 -6.87 48.39
C THR A 276 -19.15 -5.63 47.48
N PRO A 277 -18.00 -5.02 47.11
CA PRO A 277 -17.99 -3.88 46.21
C PRO A 277 -18.55 -4.24 44.83
N GLN A 278 -19.34 -3.36 44.23
CA GLN A 278 -19.92 -3.59 42.90
C GLN A 278 -19.21 -2.71 41.89
N ILE A 279 -18.34 -3.33 41.09
CA ILE A 279 -17.53 -2.65 40.08
C ILE A 279 -18.17 -2.91 38.71
N GLU A 280 -18.90 -1.94 38.19
CA GLU A 280 -19.44 -1.99 36.83
C GLU A 280 -18.31 -1.72 35.84
N VAL A 281 -18.00 -2.69 34.99
CA VAL A 281 -17.07 -2.53 33.87
C VAL A 281 -17.90 -2.39 32.59
N LYS A 282 -17.65 -1.33 31.85
CA LYS A 282 -18.32 -0.96 30.60
C LYS A 282 -17.31 -0.98 29.46
N PHE A 283 -17.65 -1.69 28.40
CA PHE A 283 -16.97 -1.69 27.11
C PHE A 283 -17.85 -0.93 26.13
N ASP A 284 -17.27 0.08 25.49
CA ASP A 284 -17.96 0.98 24.57
C ASP A 284 -17.12 1.08 23.29
N ILE A 285 -17.64 0.51 22.20
CA ILE A 285 -16.96 0.46 20.90
C ILE A 285 -17.69 1.40 19.96
N ASP A 286 -16.96 2.35 19.39
CA ASP A 286 -17.53 3.33 18.46
C ASP A 286 -17.61 2.81 17.02
N GLN A 287 -18.06 3.67 16.11
CA GLN A 287 -18.20 3.36 14.67
C GLN A 287 -16.86 3.11 13.96
N ASN A 288 -15.74 3.54 14.54
CA ASN A 288 -14.40 3.33 14.01
C ASN A 288 -13.71 2.11 14.65
N GLY A 289 -14.40 1.37 15.52
CA GLY A 289 -13.82 0.26 16.28
C GLY A 289 -12.94 0.69 17.45
N ILE A 290 -12.92 1.97 17.84
CA ILE A 290 -12.15 2.44 19.01
C ILE A 290 -12.84 1.98 20.28
N LEU A 291 -12.08 1.28 21.14
CA LEU A 291 -12.59 0.73 22.39
C LEU A 291 -12.33 1.67 23.56
N ASN A 292 -13.41 2.10 24.22
CA ASN A 292 -13.36 2.79 25.50
C ASN A 292 -13.79 1.82 26.61
N VAL A 293 -12.90 1.54 27.55
CA VAL A 293 -13.21 0.71 28.72
C VAL A 293 -13.24 1.58 29.96
N SER A 294 -14.34 1.54 30.70
CA SER A 294 -14.47 2.26 31.97
C SER A 294 -14.91 1.31 33.08
N ALA A 295 -14.36 1.48 34.27
CA ALA A 295 -14.81 0.81 35.47
C ALA A 295 -15.35 1.84 36.46
N LYS A 296 -16.51 1.56 37.06
CA LYS A 296 -17.18 2.42 38.03
C LYS A 296 -17.57 1.61 39.28
N ASP A 297 -17.15 2.07 40.45
CA ASP A 297 -17.67 1.55 41.71
C ASP A 297 -19.06 2.16 41.96
N LEU A 298 -20.11 1.31 41.95
CA LEU A 298 -21.49 1.75 42.14
C LEU A 298 -21.77 2.29 43.55
N GLY A 299 -20.94 1.93 44.54
CA GLY A 299 -21.09 2.42 45.91
C GLY A 299 -20.56 3.84 46.10
N THR A 300 -19.42 4.16 45.50
CA THR A 300 -18.75 5.46 45.65
C THR A 300 -18.91 6.40 44.46
N ASN A 301 -19.41 5.89 43.31
CA ASN A 301 -19.41 6.55 42.01
C ASN A 301 -18.02 6.95 41.49
N LYS A 302 -16.93 6.45 42.09
CA LYS A 302 -15.60 6.63 41.51
C LYS A 302 -15.50 5.84 40.22
N GLU A 303 -14.85 6.44 39.24
CA GLU A 303 -14.63 5.85 37.93
C GLU A 303 -13.16 5.99 37.51
N ALA A 304 -12.72 5.03 36.72
CA ALA A 304 -11.46 5.05 36.01
C ALA A 304 -11.71 4.47 34.62
N SER A 305 -10.97 4.94 33.62
CA SER A 305 -11.13 4.45 32.26
C SER A 305 -9.80 4.42 31.53
N VAL A 306 -9.78 3.62 30.47
CA VAL A 306 -8.73 3.62 29.46
C VAL A 306 -9.40 3.67 28.09
N THR A 307 -8.93 4.59 27.25
CA THR A 307 -9.27 4.58 25.83
C THR A 307 -8.20 3.78 25.12
N ILE A 308 -8.58 2.62 24.61
CA ILE A 308 -7.74 1.75 23.81
C ILE A 308 -7.98 2.15 22.37
N LYS A 309 -7.16 3.08 21.90
CA LYS A 309 -6.92 3.24 20.47
C LYS A 309 -6.16 1.99 20.04
N GLU A 310 -6.40 1.47 18.84
CA GLU A 310 -5.42 0.57 18.24
C GLU A 310 -4.07 1.25 18.44
N SER A 311 -3.18 0.58 19.16
CA SER A 311 -1.87 1.13 19.46
C SER A 311 -1.19 1.34 18.13
N SER A 312 -1.32 2.54 17.56
CA SER A 312 -0.25 3.18 16.84
C SER A 312 0.99 2.85 17.65
N ALA A 313 1.96 2.17 17.05
CA ALA A 313 3.22 1.85 17.70
C ALA A 313 4.02 3.12 18.08
N LEU A 314 3.45 4.29 17.86
CA LEU A 314 4.05 5.61 17.97
C LEU A 314 3.27 6.45 18.97
N ASP A 315 3.99 7.05 19.91
CA ASP A 315 3.44 8.09 20.78
C ASP A 315 3.32 9.45 20.07
N ASP A 316 2.62 10.42 20.70
CA ASP A 316 2.42 11.75 20.11
C ASP A 316 3.74 12.48 19.78
N SER A 317 4.81 12.21 20.54
CA SER A 317 6.12 12.81 20.29
C SER A 317 6.82 12.22 19.07
N GLU A 318 6.62 10.92 18.84
CA GLU A 318 7.09 10.24 17.64
C GLU A 318 6.31 10.64 16.40
N ILE A 319 5.00 10.87 16.51
CA ILE A 319 4.16 11.40 15.42
C ILE A 319 4.68 12.76 14.98
N GLU A 320 4.92 13.68 15.92
CA GLU A 320 5.43 15.02 15.60
C GLU A 320 6.86 14.98 15.03
N ARG A 321 7.72 14.07 15.53
CA ARG A 321 9.04 13.84 14.93
C ARG A 321 8.92 13.36 13.47
N MET A 322 8.09 12.35 13.22
CA MET A 322 7.91 11.79 11.87
C MET A 322 7.29 12.80 10.89
N ARG A 323 6.37 13.66 11.35
CA ARG A 323 5.84 14.77 10.56
C ARG A 323 6.94 15.72 10.11
N LYS A 324 7.79 16.13 11.06
CA LYS A 324 8.92 17.00 10.76
C LYS A 324 9.94 16.34 9.84
N ASP A 325 10.23 15.06 10.04
CA ASP A 325 11.13 14.30 9.17
C ASP A 325 10.55 14.20 7.75
N ALA A 326 9.24 14.00 7.62
CA ALA A 326 8.56 13.98 6.31
C ALA A 326 8.59 15.35 5.61
N GLU A 327 8.43 16.45 6.35
CA GLU A 327 8.58 17.81 5.81
C GLU A 327 10.01 18.06 5.31
N VAL A 328 11.03 17.67 6.08
CA VAL A 328 12.44 17.79 5.68
C VAL A 328 12.72 16.94 4.44
N ASN A 329 12.23 15.69 4.40
CA ASN A 329 12.38 14.83 3.24
C ASN A 329 11.70 15.43 2.00
N ALA A 330 10.50 16.01 2.15
CA ALA A 330 9.82 16.69 1.04
C ALA A 330 10.60 17.90 0.51
N GLU A 331 11.26 18.66 1.39
CA GLU A 331 12.17 19.74 0.97
C GLU A 331 13.42 19.22 0.26
N GLU A 332 13.99 18.10 0.71
CA GLU A 332 15.13 17.45 0.04
C GLU A 332 14.73 16.90 -1.33
N ASP A 333 13.57 16.24 -1.42
CA ASP A 333 13.00 15.74 -2.67
C ASP A 333 12.74 16.87 -3.66
N GLN A 334 12.20 18.01 -3.20
CA GLN A 334 12.00 19.20 -4.03
C GLN A 334 13.32 19.75 -4.57
N LYS A 335 14.38 19.80 -3.76
CA LYS A 335 15.72 20.24 -4.22
C LYS A 335 16.31 19.27 -5.24
N MET A 336 16.16 17.97 -5.01
CA MET A 336 16.60 16.92 -5.94
C MET A 336 15.84 17.01 -7.26
N PHE A 337 14.53 17.26 -7.20
CA PHE A 337 13.69 17.50 -8.38
C PHE A 337 14.15 18.74 -9.15
N GLU A 338 14.33 19.88 -8.48
CA GLU A 338 14.81 21.12 -9.11
C GLU A 338 16.20 20.97 -9.74
N LEU A 339 17.09 20.20 -9.10
CA LEU A 339 18.41 19.89 -9.66
C LEU A 339 18.28 19.05 -10.93
N ALA A 340 17.47 17.99 -10.90
CA ALA A 340 17.21 17.12 -12.05
C ALA A 340 16.56 17.90 -13.21
N GLU A 341 15.56 18.73 -12.92
CA GLU A 341 14.89 19.59 -13.89
C GLU A 341 15.88 20.56 -14.55
N SER A 342 16.69 21.25 -13.74
CA SER A 342 17.68 22.21 -14.24
C SER A 342 18.73 21.53 -15.13
N ARG A 343 19.18 20.31 -14.75
CA ARG A 343 20.08 19.49 -15.56
C ARG A 343 19.45 19.09 -16.89
N ASN A 344 18.19 18.62 -16.86
CA ASN A 344 17.46 18.23 -18.06
C ASN A 344 17.26 19.41 -19.02
N GLN A 345 16.89 20.59 -18.50
CA GLN A 345 16.78 21.81 -19.31
C GLN A 345 18.13 22.19 -19.95
N ALA A 346 19.22 22.16 -19.18
CA ALA A 346 20.56 22.44 -19.67
C ALA A 346 21.00 21.47 -20.77
N GLU A 347 20.85 20.15 -20.55
CA GLU A 347 21.20 19.13 -21.54
C GLU A 347 20.35 19.24 -22.80
N HIS A 348 19.05 19.47 -22.66
CA HIS A 348 18.14 19.62 -23.78
C HIS A 348 18.51 20.82 -24.65
N LEU A 349 18.73 21.98 -24.04
CA LEU A 349 19.11 23.20 -24.75
C LEU A 349 20.48 23.04 -25.43
N CYS A 350 21.47 22.46 -24.74
CA CYS A 350 22.78 22.17 -25.32
C CYS A 350 22.64 21.28 -26.56
N PHE A 351 21.89 20.19 -26.48
CA PHE A 351 21.68 19.27 -27.61
C PHE A 351 20.97 19.94 -28.79
N GLN A 352 19.93 20.75 -28.53
CA GLN A 352 19.23 21.49 -29.58
C GLN A 352 20.16 22.45 -30.33
N LEU A 353 21.00 23.19 -29.60
CA LEU A 353 21.91 24.17 -30.18
C LEU A 353 23.07 23.50 -30.94
N GLU A 354 23.61 22.40 -30.43
CA GLU A 354 24.59 21.58 -31.17
C GLU A 354 24.02 21.08 -32.50
N LYS A 355 22.77 20.61 -32.47
CA LYS A 355 22.08 20.17 -33.69
C LYS A 355 21.90 21.35 -34.66
N GLN A 356 21.50 22.53 -34.19
CA GLN A 356 21.40 23.72 -35.03
C GLN A 356 22.74 24.13 -35.66
N ILE A 357 23.84 24.04 -34.90
CA ILE A 357 25.19 24.28 -35.42
C ILE A 357 25.54 23.25 -36.51
N ALA A 358 25.26 21.98 -36.27
CA ALA A 358 25.55 20.89 -37.21
C ALA A 358 24.72 21.01 -38.50
N ASP A 359 23.42 21.28 -38.39
CA ASP A 359 22.50 21.41 -39.53
C ASP A 359 22.81 22.64 -40.40
N ASN A 360 23.51 23.65 -39.86
CA ASN A 360 23.93 24.86 -40.56
C ASN A 360 25.45 24.97 -40.74
N ALA A 361 26.19 23.87 -40.57
CA ALA A 361 27.64 23.88 -40.55
C ALA A 361 28.27 24.49 -41.81
N ASP A 362 27.63 24.33 -42.97
CA ASP A 362 28.06 24.84 -44.28
C ASP A 362 27.89 26.37 -44.43
N LYS A 363 27.05 26.99 -43.60
CA LYS A 363 26.70 28.43 -43.65
C LYS A 363 27.40 29.26 -42.57
N LEU A 364 28.15 28.59 -41.70
CA LEU A 364 28.75 29.16 -40.49
C LEU A 364 30.27 29.07 -40.59
N SER A 365 30.95 30.19 -40.37
CA SER A 365 32.40 30.22 -40.20
C SER A 365 32.79 29.76 -38.79
N ASP A 366 34.04 29.35 -38.61
CA ASP A 366 34.54 28.92 -37.28
C ASP A 366 34.42 30.04 -36.23
N ASP A 367 34.56 31.31 -36.65
CA ASP A 367 34.37 32.49 -35.79
C ASP A 367 32.91 32.65 -35.32
N ASP A 368 31.92 32.12 -36.06
CA ASP A 368 30.51 32.14 -35.66
C ASP A 368 30.14 30.97 -34.72
N LYS A 369 30.85 29.84 -34.83
CA LYS A 369 30.58 28.62 -34.05
C LYS A 369 31.23 28.67 -32.67
N GLN A 370 32.45 29.18 -32.59
CA GLN A 370 33.25 29.20 -31.35
C GLN A 370 32.52 29.81 -30.14
N PRO A 371 31.83 30.96 -30.23
CA PRO A 371 31.14 31.54 -29.08
C PRO A 371 30.00 30.66 -28.57
N MET A 372 29.29 29.98 -29.48
CA MET A 372 28.19 29.07 -29.14
C MET A 372 28.69 27.76 -28.55
N GLU A 373 29.71 27.14 -29.17
CA GLU A 373 30.33 25.91 -28.66
C GLU A 373 30.91 26.11 -27.26
N ALA A 374 31.56 27.26 -27.00
CA ALA A 374 32.05 27.60 -25.67
C ALA A 374 30.92 27.79 -24.64
N ALA A 375 29.78 28.37 -25.04
CA ALA A 375 28.61 28.54 -24.17
C ALA A 375 27.95 27.18 -23.84
N ILE A 376 27.88 26.27 -24.82
CA ILE A 376 27.38 24.91 -24.65
C ILE A 376 28.29 24.11 -23.71
N GLU A 377 29.61 24.17 -23.90
CA GLU A 377 30.58 23.47 -23.03
C GLU A 377 30.51 24.00 -21.59
N LYS A 378 30.47 25.33 -21.41
CA LYS A 378 30.29 25.95 -20.08
C LYS A 378 29.01 25.47 -19.39
N THR A 379 27.91 25.39 -20.13
CA THR A 379 26.61 24.96 -19.59
C THR A 379 26.62 23.49 -19.19
N ARG A 380 27.24 22.62 -19.99
CA ARG A 380 27.45 21.20 -19.63
C ARG A 380 28.31 21.01 -18.40
N GLU A 381 29.42 21.73 -18.28
CA GLU A 381 30.27 21.63 -17.09
C GLU A 381 29.53 22.13 -15.84
N THR A 382 28.72 23.18 -15.98
CA THR A 382 27.89 23.68 -14.88
C THR A 382 26.78 22.69 -14.50
N ALA A 383 26.19 21.99 -15.47
CA ALA A 383 25.16 20.96 -15.25
C ALA A 383 25.67 19.76 -14.43
N LYS A 384 26.99 19.52 -14.38
CA LYS A 384 27.58 18.47 -13.53
C LYS A 384 27.65 18.84 -12.05
N THR A 385 27.42 20.11 -11.71
CA THR A 385 27.43 20.58 -10.31
C THR A 385 26.10 20.30 -9.62
N ASP A 386 26.07 20.35 -8.29
CA ASP A 386 24.87 20.15 -7.47
C ASP A 386 24.22 21.50 -7.06
N ASP A 387 24.34 22.53 -7.90
CA ASP A 387 23.78 23.87 -7.67
C ASP A 387 22.73 24.24 -8.74
N PRO A 388 21.43 24.08 -8.46
CA PRO A 388 20.36 24.43 -9.38
C PRO A 388 20.39 25.90 -9.83
N ALA A 389 20.80 26.83 -8.96
CA ALA A 389 20.83 28.25 -9.29
C ALA A 389 21.95 28.57 -10.30
N ALA A 390 23.12 27.94 -10.13
CA ALA A 390 24.22 28.05 -11.09
C ALA A 390 23.82 27.46 -12.45
N ILE A 391 23.14 26.31 -12.46
CA ILE A 391 22.66 25.68 -13.70
C ILE A 391 21.63 26.56 -14.40
N LYS A 392 20.62 27.06 -13.69
CA LYS A 392 19.61 27.98 -14.25
C LYS A 392 20.25 29.25 -14.83
N SER A 393 21.26 29.79 -14.17
CA SER A 393 22.02 30.94 -14.70
C SER A 393 22.78 30.57 -15.98
N ALA A 394 23.41 29.41 -16.04
CA ALA A 394 24.13 28.96 -17.25
C ALA A 394 23.16 28.69 -18.41
N VAL A 395 21.98 28.13 -18.14
CA VAL A 395 20.90 28.00 -19.12
C VAL A 395 20.47 29.35 -19.68
N SER A 396 20.25 30.35 -18.83
CA SER A 396 19.88 31.70 -19.30
C SER A 396 20.99 32.38 -20.11
N ASP A 397 22.26 32.22 -19.72
CA ASP A 397 23.41 32.68 -20.51
C ASP A 397 23.43 32.02 -21.90
N LEU A 398 23.14 30.71 -21.96
CA LEU A 398 23.09 29.94 -23.20
C LEU A 398 21.92 30.37 -24.10
N GLU A 399 20.75 30.65 -23.52
CA GLU A 399 19.60 31.21 -24.26
C GLU A 399 19.93 32.58 -24.88
N GLN A 400 20.61 33.45 -24.14
CA GLN A 400 21.05 34.75 -24.66
C GLN A 400 22.05 34.59 -25.81
N ALA A 401 23.01 33.66 -25.67
CA ALA A 401 23.92 33.31 -26.75
C ALA A 401 23.15 32.76 -27.97
N ALA A 402 22.12 31.92 -27.76
CA ALA A 402 21.29 31.34 -28.80
C ALA A 402 20.51 32.39 -29.59
N GLN A 403 19.99 33.42 -28.92
CA GLN A 403 19.34 34.55 -29.57
C GLN A 403 20.32 35.34 -30.45
N ALA A 404 21.53 35.62 -29.95
CA ALA A 404 22.56 36.30 -30.73
C ALA A 404 22.98 35.49 -31.96
N PHE A 405 23.20 34.18 -31.79
CA PHE A 405 23.54 33.26 -32.87
C PHE A 405 22.42 33.14 -33.92
N SER A 406 21.17 33.05 -33.48
CA SER A 406 20.00 33.03 -34.38
C SER A 406 19.94 34.29 -35.24
N LYS A 407 20.23 35.46 -34.66
CA LYS A 407 20.29 36.73 -35.42
C LYS A 407 21.38 36.69 -36.49
N THR A 408 22.58 36.20 -36.16
CA THR A 408 23.67 36.02 -37.14
C THR A 408 23.32 35.03 -38.24
N LEU A 409 22.62 33.93 -37.90
CA LEU A 409 22.14 32.94 -38.86
C LEU A 409 21.10 33.54 -39.81
N TYR A 410 20.15 34.33 -39.31
CA TYR A 410 19.15 35.04 -40.12
C TYR A 410 19.77 36.12 -41.00
N GLU A 411 20.75 36.88 -40.51
CA GLU A 411 21.47 37.89 -41.31
C GLU A 411 22.27 37.25 -42.45
N LYS A 412 22.85 36.06 -42.23
CA LYS A 412 23.56 35.29 -43.27
C LYS A 412 22.62 34.56 -44.23
N ALA A 413 21.51 34.01 -43.76
CA ALA A 413 20.47 33.42 -44.61
C ALA A 413 19.73 34.48 -45.45
N GLY A 414 19.57 35.70 -44.93
CA GLY A 414 19.01 36.85 -45.65
C GLY A 414 19.98 37.46 -46.67
N ALA A 415 21.29 37.28 -46.49
CA ALA A 415 22.30 37.69 -47.48
C ALA A 415 22.32 36.78 -48.73
N ASP A 416 21.93 35.51 -48.61
CA ASP A 416 21.75 34.60 -49.75
C ASP A 416 20.46 34.88 -50.56
N ALA A 417 19.51 35.64 -50.01
CA ALA A 417 18.29 36.06 -50.72
C ALA A 417 18.48 37.32 -51.58
N ALA A 418 19.65 37.95 -51.58
CA ALA A 418 19.95 39.16 -52.36
C ALA A 418 20.73 38.91 -53.67
N ALA A 419 20.98 37.65 -54.05
CA ALA A 419 21.68 37.29 -55.28
C ALA A 419 20.95 36.21 -56.11
N GLY A 420 19.76 36.55 -56.62
CA GLY A 420 19.05 35.76 -57.63
C GLY A 420 17.96 36.60 -58.31
N PRO A 421 17.81 36.57 -59.65
CA PRO A 421 17.04 37.56 -60.38
C PRO A 421 15.52 37.41 -60.19
N ALA A 422 14.85 38.56 -60.22
CA ALA A 422 13.41 38.72 -60.15
C ALA A 422 12.68 37.97 -61.27
N GLU A 423 11.61 37.27 -60.92
CA GLU A 423 10.49 36.99 -61.83
C GLU A 423 9.15 37.09 -61.08
N ASP A 424 8.20 37.71 -61.77
CA ASP A 424 6.87 38.16 -61.33
C ASP A 424 5.92 37.03 -60.88
N GLY A 425 5.05 37.33 -59.91
CA GLY A 425 3.86 36.52 -59.60
C GLY A 425 3.09 36.99 -58.36
N GLU A 426 2.07 37.85 -58.57
CA GLU A 426 1.10 38.35 -57.58
C GLU A 426 0.01 37.29 -57.20
N PRO A 427 -0.91 37.53 -56.23
CA PRO A 427 -1.02 36.74 -55.01
C PRO A 427 -2.35 35.96 -54.86
N ALA A 428 -2.40 34.96 -53.98
CA ALA A 428 -3.68 34.40 -53.51
C ALA A 428 -3.60 33.68 -52.15
N GLY A 429 -4.45 34.09 -51.22
CA GLY A 429 -5.37 33.19 -50.50
C GLY A 429 -4.91 32.52 -49.21
N ALA A 430 -5.46 32.99 -48.09
CA ALA A 430 -5.42 32.38 -46.76
C ALA A 430 -6.12 31.01 -46.65
N ALA A 431 -5.67 30.15 -45.73
CA ALA A 431 -6.53 29.29 -44.89
C ALA A 431 -5.78 28.71 -43.67
N ALA A 432 -6.51 28.66 -42.56
CA ALA A 432 -6.19 28.30 -41.18
C ALA A 432 -5.75 26.84 -40.92
N GLY A 433 -5.16 26.64 -39.73
CA GLY A 433 -5.57 25.55 -38.83
C GLY A 433 -4.44 24.85 -38.08
N SER A 434 -4.30 25.11 -36.77
CA SER A 434 -4.45 24.10 -35.70
C SER A 434 -4.10 24.69 -34.33
N ASP A 435 -5.10 24.73 -33.47
CA ASP A 435 -5.04 24.94 -32.02
C ASP A 435 -4.21 23.85 -31.33
N ASP A 436 -3.50 24.23 -30.25
CA ASP A 436 -3.20 23.30 -29.15
C ASP A 436 -3.32 24.10 -27.84
N ASP A 437 -4.47 23.90 -27.18
CA ASP A 437 -4.83 24.48 -25.88
C ASP A 437 -4.03 23.77 -24.77
N ALA A 438 -3.09 24.49 -24.16
CA ALA A 438 -2.53 24.12 -22.87
C ALA A 438 -3.56 24.44 -21.77
N ILE A 439 -4.06 23.40 -21.10
CA ILE A 439 -4.94 23.53 -19.95
C ILE A 439 -4.06 23.77 -18.72
N ASP A 440 -3.92 25.04 -18.34
CA ASP A 440 -3.44 25.44 -17.00
C ASP A 440 -4.58 25.22 -15.99
N VAL A 441 -4.36 24.31 -15.04
CA VAL A 441 -5.26 24.11 -13.89
C VAL A 441 -4.71 24.93 -12.72
N GLU A 442 -5.29 26.11 -12.50
CA GLU A 442 -5.04 26.90 -11.29
C GLU A 442 -5.65 26.18 -10.07
N PHE A 443 -4.81 25.90 -9.06
CA PHE A 443 -5.23 25.41 -7.76
C PHE A 443 -5.49 26.59 -6.82
N GLU A 444 -6.74 26.77 -6.40
CA GLU A 444 -7.14 27.75 -5.39
C GLU A 444 -7.21 27.07 -4.01
N VAL A 445 -6.31 27.43 -3.10
CA VAL A 445 -6.37 27.02 -1.69
C VAL A 445 -7.40 27.91 -0.99
N LYS A 446 -8.43 27.30 -0.40
CA LYS A 446 -9.35 28.00 0.50
C LYS A 446 -8.95 27.75 1.95
N ASP A 447 -8.74 28.85 2.66
CA ASP A 447 -8.51 28.95 4.11
C ASP A 447 -9.62 28.29 4.96
#